data_AF-A0A5B6XAS6-F1
#
_entry.id   AF-A0A5B6XAS6-F1
#
_cell.length_a   1.000
_cell.length_b   1.000
_cell.length_c   1.000
_cell.angle_alpha   90.00
_cell.angle_beta   90.00
_cell.angle_gamma   90.00
#
_symmetry.space_group_name_H-M   'P 1'
#
loop_
_entity.id
_entity.type
_entity.pdbx_description
1 polymer ?
#
loop_
_entity_poly.entity_id
_entity_poly.type
_entity_poly.pdbx_seq_one_letter_code
_entity_poly.pdbx_strand_id
1 'polypeptide(L)'
;MDSGSGANPNSINEGSSSATAPVPMDSQQGGAGELSSSPAHPPSRYESQKRRDWNTFLQYLKNHKPPLTLSRCSGAHVIEFLKYLDQFGKTKVHVTACPYFGHANPPDPCSCPLKQAWGSLDALIGRLRAAYEENGGRPESNPFGTRAVRIYLREVRGGQAKARGIPYEKKKRKRPTTTAVSAASGTQPPGGAAGDDSCGGTTANVGTVTAAATTNSV
;
A
#
# COMPACT_ATOMS: atom_id res chain seq x y z
N MET A 1 -51.45 -32.22 -19.61
CA MET A 1 -50.44 -31.20 -19.98
C MET A 1 -50.31 -30.32 -18.75
N ASP A 2 -49.61 -30.81 -17.72
CA ASP A 2 -48.17 -30.64 -17.44
C ASP A 2 -47.80 -29.15 -17.19
N SER A 3 -47.68 -28.73 -15.92
CA SER A 3 -46.44 -28.52 -15.12
C SER A 3 -45.67 -27.23 -15.51
N GLY A 4 -45.15 -26.38 -14.63
CA GLY A 4 -45.03 -26.41 -13.17
C GLY A 4 -44.62 -25.02 -12.62
N SER A 5 -44.92 -24.82 -11.34
CA SER A 5 -44.60 -23.61 -10.56
C SER A 5 -43.30 -23.80 -9.77
N GLY A 6 -42.40 -22.82 -9.81
CA GLY A 6 -41.23 -22.74 -8.94
C GLY A 6 -41.21 -21.40 -8.21
N ALA A 7 -41.74 -21.38 -7.00
CA ALA A 7 -41.67 -20.25 -6.08
C ALA A 7 -40.43 -20.38 -5.17
N ASN A 8 -39.65 -19.31 -5.05
CA ASN A 8 -38.69 -19.09 -3.98
C ASN A 8 -39.43 -18.55 -2.76
N PRO A 9 -39.17 -19.10 -1.55
CA PRO A 9 -38.88 -18.19 -0.45
C PRO A 9 -37.90 -18.80 0.57
N ASN A 10 -36.95 -18.01 1.07
CA ASN A 10 -36.64 -18.13 2.48
C ASN A 10 -36.13 -16.81 3.07
N SER A 11 -37.00 -16.25 3.89
CA SER A 11 -36.79 -15.23 4.90
C SER A 11 -37.15 -15.87 6.25
N ILE A 12 -36.75 -15.25 7.37
CA ILE A 12 -37.18 -15.48 8.77
C ILE A 12 -36.83 -16.86 9.38
N ASN A 13 -36.59 -17.07 10.68
CA ASN A 13 -36.40 -16.29 11.91
C ASN A 13 -36.24 -17.32 13.06
N GLU A 14 -35.39 -17.01 14.04
CA GLU A 14 -35.32 -17.37 15.49
C GLU A 14 -35.87 -18.68 16.11
N GLY A 15 -35.20 -19.05 17.23
CA GLY A 15 -35.67 -19.97 18.28
C GLY A 15 -34.60 -21.03 18.62
N SER A 16 -33.73 -20.87 19.63
CA SER A 16 -33.97 -20.92 21.08
C SER A 16 -34.71 -22.19 21.55
N SER A 17 -34.00 -23.17 22.09
CA SER A 17 -34.36 -23.92 23.32
C SER A 17 -33.38 -25.04 23.70
N SER A 18 -33.29 -25.21 25.02
CA SER A 18 -32.51 -26.11 25.87
C SER A 18 -32.50 -27.60 25.54
N ALA A 19 -31.43 -28.30 25.97
CA ALA A 19 -31.52 -29.56 26.71
C ALA A 19 -30.20 -29.93 27.43
N THR A 20 -30.28 -29.98 28.77
CA THR A 20 -29.86 -31.02 29.73
C THR A 20 -28.54 -31.81 29.58
N ALA A 21 -27.84 -31.93 30.71
CA ALA A 21 -26.57 -32.64 30.98
C ALA A 21 -26.60 -34.17 30.75
N PRO A 22 -25.43 -34.86 30.80
CA PRO A 22 -24.95 -35.37 32.10
C PRO A 22 -23.42 -35.30 32.33
N VAL A 23 -23.05 -35.32 33.61
CA VAL A 23 -21.68 -35.57 34.12
C VAL A 23 -21.32 -37.05 34.00
N PRO A 24 -20.02 -37.39 33.94
CA PRO A 24 -19.52 -38.35 34.92
C PRO A 24 -18.19 -37.93 35.55
N MET A 25 -18.03 -38.39 36.79
CA MET A 25 -16.86 -38.31 37.66
C MET A 25 -16.33 -39.74 37.83
N ASP A 26 -15.04 -39.97 37.62
CA ASP A 26 -14.16 -40.78 38.49
C ASP A 26 -12.69 -40.70 38.02
N SER A 27 -11.78 -41.31 38.79
CA SER A 27 -10.52 -40.78 39.27
C SER A 27 -9.28 -41.54 38.75
N GLN A 28 -8.10 -41.05 39.17
CA GLN A 28 -6.79 -41.73 39.32
C GLN A 28 -5.69 -41.55 38.24
N GLN A 29 -4.73 -40.70 38.63
CA GLN A 29 -3.30 -41.00 38.88
C GLN A 29 -2.38 -41.52 37.76
N GLY A 30 -1.31 -40.75 37.51
CA GLY A 30 0.04 -41.25 37.19
C GLY A 30 0.56 -40.96 35.77
N GLY A 31 1.74 -40.31 35.67
CA GLY A 31 2.54 -40.30 34.45
C GLY A 31 3.35 -39.03 34.23
N ALA A 32 4.65 -39.08 34.53
CA ALA A 32 5.63 -38.06 34.21
C ALA A 32 6.02 -38.11 32.71
N GLY A 33 6.20 -36.94 32.10
CA GLY A 33 7.01 -36.72 30.90
C GLY A 33 6.33 -36.98 29.55
N GLU A 34 5.97 -35.90 28.84
CA GLU A 34 6.48 -35.62 27.49
C GLU A 34 5.90 -34.31 26.93
N LEU A 35 6.82 -33.48 26.43
CA LEU A 35 6.68 -32.53 25.31
C LEU A 35 5.39 -31.70 25.23
N SER A 36 5.49 -30.44 25.64
CA SER A 36 4.62 -29.34 25.18
C SER A 36 4.66 -29.23 23.64
N SER A 37 3.87 -30.02 22.94
CA SER A 37 3.44 -29.69 21.58
C SER A 37 2.34 -28.65 21.68
N SER A 38 2.75 -27.37 21.70
CA SER A 38 1.82 -26.26 21.50
C SER A 38 1.11 -26.47 20.16
N PRO A 39 -0.23 -26.44 20.08
CA PRO A 39 -0.92 -26.59 18.81
C PRO A 39 -0.45 -25.46 17.89
N ALA A 40 0.13 -25.83 16.74
CA ALA A 40 0.61 -24.86 15.77
C ALA A 40 -0.56 -23.96 15.37
N HIS A 41 -0.57 -22.73 15.89
CA HIS A 41 -1.56 -21.74 15.53
C HIS A 41 -1.57 -21.60 14.00
N PRO A 42 -2.75 -21.58 13.36
CA PRO A 42 -2.83 -21.36 11.92
C PRO A 42 -2.05 -20.07 11.60
N PRO A 43 -1.24 -20.06 10.54
CA PRO A 43 -0.42 -18.92 10.22
C PRO A 43 -1.30 -17.68 10.14
N SER A 44 -0.86 -16.59 10.77
CA SER A 44 -1.54 -15.31 10.70
C SER A 44 -1.97 -15.00 9.25
N ARG A 45 -3.10 -14.31 9.07
CA ARG A 45 -3.58 -13.87 7.74
C ARG A 45 -2.45 -13.22 6.92
N TYR A 46 -1.57 -12.48 7.59
CA TYR A 46 -0.40 -11.88 6.96
C TYR A 46 0.60 -12.92 6.44
N GLU A 47 0.94 -13.93 7.24
CA GLU A 47 1.88 -15.00 6.90
C GLU A 47 1.42 -15.82 5.69
N SER A 48 0.14 -16.22 5.67
CA SER A 48 -0.43 -16.94 4.53
C SER A 48 -0.44 -16.09 3.25
N GLN A 49 -0.70 -14.78 3.35
CA GLN A 49 -0.62 -13.87 2.21
C GLN A 49 0.82 -13.74 1.71
N LYS A 50 1.78 -13.54 2.63
CA LYS A 50 3.22 -13.43 2.30
C LYS A 50 3.72 -14.68 1.59
N ARG A 51 3.37 -15.88 2.07
CA ARG A 51 3.71 -17.15 1.41
C ARG A 51 3.14 -17.26 0.00
N ARG A 52 1.88 -16.88 -0.21
CA ARG A 52 1.25 -16.90 -1.55
C ARG A 52 1.94 -15.94 -2.52
N ASP A 53 2.23 -14.73 -2.05
CA ASP A 53 2.91 -13.71 -2.86
C ASP A 53 4.32 -14.16 -3.22
N TRP A 54 5.05 -14.74 -2.27
CA TRP A 54 6.37 -15.32 -2.48
C TRP A 54 6.34 -16.44 -3.52
N ASN A 55 5.44 -17.41 -3.37
CA ASN A 55 5.30 -18.51 -4.32
C ASN A 55 4.93 -18.01 -5.73
N THR A 56 4.06 -17.01 -5.81
CA THR A 56 3.69 -16.37 -7.08
C THR A 56 4.90 -15.73 -7.75
N PHE A 57 5.74 -15.04 -6.97
CA PHE A 57 6.97 -14.43 -7.48
C PHE A 57 7.99 -15.48 -7.94
N LEU A 58 8.18 -16.56 -7.18
CA LEU A 58 9.06 -17.66 -7.58
C LEU A 58 8.56 -18.33 -8.87
N GLN A 59 7.25 -18.50 -9.02
CA GLN A 59 6.67 -19.02 -10.25
C GLN A 59 6.90 -18.07 -11.43
N TYR A 60 6.77 -16.76 -11.22
CA TYR A 60 7.10 -15.76 -12.23
C TYR A 60 8.55 -15.87 -12.71
N LEU A 61 9.51 -16.01 -11.79
CA LEU A 61 10.94 -16.17 -12.14
C LEU A 61 11.21 -17.45 -12.95
N LYS A 62 10.56 -18.57 -12.59
CA LYS A 62 10.67 -19.84 -13.33
C LYS A 62 10.13 -19.73 -14.75
N ASN A 63 9.07 -18.96 -14.95
CA ASN A 63 8.43 -18.78 -16.25
C ASN A 63 9.13 -17.73 -17.12
N HIS A 64 10.07 -16.98 -16.57
CA HIS A 64 10.85 -15.98 -17.31
C HIS A 64 11.70 -16.66 -18.39
N LYS A 65 11.91 -15.98 -19.52
CA LYS A 65 12.74 -16.47 -20.64
C LYS A 65 13.87 -15.48 -20.91
N PRO A 66 15.13 -15.81 -20.55
CA PRO A 66 15.61 -17.09 -20.00
C PRO A 66 15.21 -17.31 -18.53
N PRO A 67 15.19 -18.57 -18.04
CA PRO A 67 14.83 -18.88 -16.66
C PRO A 67 15.72 -18.12 -15.66
N LEU A 68 15.09 -17.47 -14.68
CA LEU A 68 15.77 -16.70 -13.66
C LEU A 68 15.76 -17.43 -12.33
N THR A 69 16.91 -17.44 -11.67
CA THR A 69 17.03 -17.84 -10.25
C THR A 69 16.95 -16.61 -9.37
N LEU A 70 16.60 -16.77 -8.09
CA LEU A 70 16.62 -15.68 -7.12
C LEU A 70 17.99 -14.97 -7.04
N SER A 71 19.10 -15.72 -7.16
CA SER A 71 20.46 -15.17 -7.14
C SER A 71 20.77 -14.22 -8.30
N ARG A 72 20.10 -14.40 -9.44
CA ARG A 72 20.23 -13.55 -10.63
C ARG A 72 19.11 -12.51 -10.73
N CYS A 73 18.15 -12.54 -9.81
CA CYS A 73 17.07 -11.58 -9.75
C CYS A 73 17.64 -10.21 -9.34
N SER A 74 17.14 -9.17 -9.99
CA SER A 74 17.56 -7.78 -9.77
C SER A 74 16.32 -6.90 -9.66
N GLY A 75 16.50 -5.63 -9.27
CA GLY A 75 15.39 -4.68 -9.20
C GLY A 75 14.63 -4.51 -10.53
N ALA A 76 15.29 -4.74 -11.67
CA ALA A 76 14.63 -4.68 -12.99
C ALA A 76 13.57 -5.78 -13.14
N HIS A 77 13.92 -7.03 -12.81
CA HIS A 77 13.00 -8.17 -12.86
C HIS A 77 11.82 -8.00 -11.89
N VAL A 78 12.06 -7.37 -10.73
CA VAL A 78 10.99 -7.01 -9.79
C VAL A 78 10.04 -5.98 -10.41
N ILE A 79 10.56 -4.93 -11.06
CA ILE A 79 9.72 -3.92 -11.73
C ILE A 79 8.89 -4.56 -12.85
N GLU A 80 9.48 -5.47 -13.62
CA GLU A 80 8.77 -6.20 -14.67
C GLU A 80 7.65 -7.07 -14.09
N PHE A 81 7.91 -7.77 -12.98
CA PHE A 81 6.87 -8.50 -12.25
C PHE A 81 5.72 -7.57 -11.80
N LEU A 82 6.02 -6.38 -11.28
CA LEU A 82 4.98 -5.42 -10.90
C LEU A 82 4.16 -4.94 -12.11
N LYS A 83 4.78 -4.76 -13.29
CA LYS A 83 4.07 -4.43 -14.53
C LYS A 83 3.23 -5.60 -15.04
N TYR A 84 3.70 -6.83 -14.89
CA TYR A 84 2.92 -8.03 -15.20
C TYR A 84 1.64 -8.10 -14.34
N LEU A 85 1.73 -7.74 -13.06
CA LEU A 85 0.56 -7.72 -12.17
C LEU A 85 -0.51 -6.70 -12.57
N ASP A 86 -0.14 -5.63 -13.28
CA ASP A 86 -1.10 -4.64 -13.77
C ASP A 86 -2.15 -5.26 -14.70
N GLN A 87 -1.86 -6.37 -15.39
CA GLN A 87 -2.82 -7.10 -16.24
C GLN A 87 -4.03 -7.63 -15.46
N PHE A 88 -3.86 -7.90 -14.18
CA PHE A 88 -4.91 -8.37 -13.26
C PHE A 88 -5.45 -7.25 -12.37
N GLY A 89 -5.15 -6.00 -12.75
CA GLY A 89 -5.55 -4.80 -12.07
C GLY A 89 -7.06 -4.60 -12.02
N LYS A 90 -7.54 -3.95 -10.96
CA LYS A 90 -8.94 -3.50 -10.83
C LYS A 90 -9.11 -1.99 -10.84
N THR A 91 -8.00 -1.24 -10.84
CA THR A 91 -8.03 0.21 -10.75
C THR A 91 -7.93 0.80 -12.15
N LYS A 92 -8.91 1.62 -12.56
CA LYS A 92 -8.83 2.37 -13.82
C LYS A 92 -7.76 3.46 -13.70
N VAL A 93 -6.79 3.47 -14.61
CA VAL A 93 -5.74 4.49 -14.69
C VAL A 93 -5.79 5.14 -16.05
N HIS A 94 -6.23 6.41 -16.07
CA HIS A 94 -6.39 7.17 -17.31
C HIS A 94 -5.04 7.48 -17.95
N VAL A 95 -4.92 7.27 -19.26
CA VAL A 95 -3.76 7.72 -20.04
C VAL A 95 -3.82 9.24 -20.24
N THR A 96 -2.69 9.90 -20.46
CA THR A 96 -2.63 11.37 -20.57
C THR A 96 -3.50 11.94 -21.70
N ALA A 97 -3.71 11.18 -22.78
CA ALA A 97 -4.59 11.56 -23.89
C ALA A 97 -6.09 11.31 -23.61
N CYS A 98 -6.45 10.74 -22.45
CA CYS A 98 -7.84 10.46 -22.11
C CYS A 98 -8.54 11.76 -21.67
N PRO A 99 -9.77 12.06 -22.15
CA PRO A 99 -10.54 13.21 -21.70
C PRO A 99 -10.79 13.24 -20.18
N TYR A 100 -10.83 12.05 -19.56
CA TYR A 100 -11.05 11.88 -18.13
C TYR A 100 -9.76 11.89 -17.30
N PHE A 101 -8.59 12.14 -17.90
CA PHE A 101 -7.34 12.27 -17.13
C PHE A 101 -7.48 13.38 -16.09
N GLY A 102 -7.15 13.09 -14.83
CA GLY A 102 -7.29 14.07 -13.75
C GLY A 102 -8.70 14.21 -13.17
N HIS A 103 -9.66 13.39 -13.59
CA HIS A 103 -11.03 13.39 -13.06
C HIS A 103 -11.22 12.22 -12.09
N ALA A 104 -11.61 12.51 -10.84
CA ALA A 104 -11.80 11.49 -9.80
C ALA A 104 -13.06 10.64 -10.00
N ASN A 105 -14.11 11.23 -10.56
CA ASN A 105 -15.36 10.55 -10.87
C ASN A 105 -15.80 10.92 -12.30
N PRO A 106 -15.28 10.22 -13.32
CA PRO A 106 -15.66 10.49 -14.70
C PRO A 106 -17.12 10.08 -14.98
N PRO A 107 -17.88 10.88 -15.74
CA PRO A 107 -19.30 10.62 -16.01
C PRO A 107 -19.53 9.42 -16.93
N ASP A 108 -18.62 9.15 -17.87
CA ASP A 108 -18.75 8.04 -18.83
C ASP A 108 -17.56 7.05 -18.76
N PRO A 109 -17.75 5.79 -19.18
CA PRO A 109 -16.68 4.81 -19.24
C PRO A 109 -15.63 5.18 -20.31
N CYS A 110 -14.39 4.75 -20.09
CA CYS A 110 -13.31 4.89 -21.07
C CYS A 110 -12.54 3.59 -21.28
N SER A 111 -11.86 3.50 -22.42
CA SER A 111 -11.01 2.38 -22.84
C SER A 111 -9.64 2.34 -22.14
N CYS A 112 -9.41 3.18 -21.12
CA CYS A 112 -8.15 3.16 -20.39
C CYS A 112 -7.91 1.83 -19.67
N PRO A 113 -6.65 1.39 -19.56
CA PRO A 113 -6.31 0.11 -18.95
C PRO A 113 -6.65 0.08 -17.46
N LEU A 114 -6.96 -1.12 -16.98
CA LEU A 114 -6.99 -1.42 -15.56
C LEU A 114 -5.59 -1.80 -15.10
N LYS A 115 -5.18 -1.32 -13.93
CA LYS A 115 -3.87 -1.55 -13.32
C LYS A 115 -4.03 -1.87 -11.84
N GLN A 116 -2.97 -2.40 -11.22
CA GLN A 116 -2.97 -2.58 -9.77
C GLN A 116 -2.96 -1.22 -9.09
N ALA A 117 -3.68 -1.10 -7.97
CA ALA A 117 -3.56 0.10 -7.16
C ALA A 117 -2.14 0.20 -6.60
N TRP A 118 -1.57 1.41 -6.59
CA TRP A 118 -0.25 1.67 -6.04
C TRP A 118 -0.09 1.08 -4.62
N GLY A 119 -1.10 1.26 -3.75
CA GLY A 119 -1.05 0.75 -2.38
C GLY A 119 -0.97 -0.78 -2.29
N SER A 120 -1.59 -1.50 -3.24
CA SER A 120 -1.49 -2.96 -3.32
C SER A 120 -0.09 -3.40 -3.74
N LEU A 121 0.54 -2.70 -4.68
CA LEU A 121 1.91 -2.98 -5.11
C LEU A 121 2.93 -2.69 -4.01
N ASP A 122 2.77 -1.58 -3.28
CA ASP A 122 3.64 -1.21 -2.16
C ASP A 122 3.56 -2.23 -1.02
N ALA A 123 2.35 -2.63 -0.64
CA ALA A 123 2.14 -3.66 0.38
C ALA A 123 2.70 -5.03 -0.04
N LEU A 124 2.57 -5.39 -1.33
CA LEU A 124 3.16 -6.61 -1.89
C LEU A 124 4.69 -6.59 -1.77
N ILE A 125 5.34 -5.49 -2.16
CA ILE A 125 6.80 -5.34 -2.06
C ILE A 125 7.26 -5.42 -0.60
N GLY A 126 6.51 -4.83 0.34
CA GLY A 126 6.78 -4.99 1.76
C GLY A 126 6.79 -6.46 2.21
N ARG A 127 5.77 -7.23 1.80
CA ARG A 127 5.69 -8.67 2.10
C ARG A 127 6.81 -9.47 1.43
N LEU A 128 7.15 -9.17 0.18
CA LEU A 128 8.23 -9.87 -0.53
C LEU A 128 9.61 -9.58 0.06
N ARG A 129 9.86 -8.37 0.60
CA ARG A 129 11.10 -8.08 1.34
C ARG A 129 11.21 -8.97 2.59
N ALA A 130 10.15 -9.02 3.40
CA ALA A 130 10.11 -9.86 4.59
C ALA A 130 10.26 -11.36 4.23
N ALA A 131 9.60 -11.81 3.17
CA ALA A 131 9.73 -13.19 2.69
C ALA A 131 11.17 -13.51 2.27
N TYR A 132 11.85 -12.59 1.59
CA TYR A 132 13.23 -12.78 1.17
C TYR A 132 14.18 -12.98 2.35
N GLU A 133 14.04 -12.16 3.40
CA GLU A 133 14.84 -12.26 4.62
C GLU A 133 14.59 -13.59 5.37
N GLU A 134 13.34 -14.03 5.45
CA GLU A 134 12.98 -15.31 6.06
C GLU A 134 13.47 -16.54 5.28
N ASN A 135 13.69 -16.41 3.98
CA ASN A 135 14.25 -17.47 3.14
C ASN A 135 15.80 -17.42 3.08
N GLY A 136 16.44 -16.77 4.07
CA GLY A 136 17.90 -16.69 4.19
C GLY A 136 18.56 -15.60 3.34
N GLY A 137 17.76 -14.69 2.77
CA GLY A 137 18.25 -13.56 2.01
C GLY A 137 18.81 -12.45 2.90
N ARG A 138 19.93 -11.84 2.50
CA ARG A 138 20.50 -10.69 3.20
C ARG A 138 19.78 -9.40 2.81
N PRO A 139 19.52 -8.47 3.74
CA PRO A 139 18.85 -7.21 3.43
C PRO A 139 19.64 -6.35 2.42
N GLU A 140 20.97 -6.44 2.39
CA GLU A 140 21.84 -5.70 1.46
C GLU A 140 21.72 -6.19 0.02
N SER A 141 21.52 -7.50 -0.19
CA SER A 141 21.35 -8.12 -1.51
C SER A 141 19.90 -8.18 -1.96
N ASN A 142 18.98 -7.57 -1.21
CA ASN A 142 17.55 -7.71 -1.43
C ASN A 142 17.11 -7.00 -2.73
N PRO A 143 16.62 -7.74 -3.76
CA PRO A 143 16.24 -7.15 -5.04
C PRO A 143 15.01 -6.23 -4.92
N PHE A 144 14.14 -6.48 -3.94
CA PHE A 144 12.95 -5.68 -3.67
C PHE A 144 13.29 -4.38 -2.93
N GLY A 145 14.43 -4.30 -2.24
CA GLY A 145 14.93 -3.12 -1.52
C GLY A 145 15.67 -2.09 -2.39
N THR A 146 15.92 -2.42 -3.65
CA THR A 146 16.75 -1.61 -4.55
C THR A 146 16.19 -0.20 -4.80
N ARG A 147 17.09 0.74 -5.12
CA ARG A 147 16.73 2.13 -5.46
C ARG A 147 15.77 2.20 -6.65
N ALA A 148 15.97 1.36 -7.66
CA ALA A 148 15.12 1.30 -8.84
C ALA A 148 13.65 1.01 -8.48
N VAL A 149 13.39 0.00 -7.65
CA VAL A 149 12.03 -0.36 -7.22
C VAL A 149 11.38 0.78 -6.42
N ARG A 150 12.13 1.45 -5.55
CA ARG A 150 11.62 2.61 -4.78
C ARG A 150 11.24 3.80 -5.67
N ILE A 151 12.04 4.09 -6.70
CA ILE A 151 11.74 5.16 -7.66
C ILE A 151 10.49 4.79 -8.47
N TYR A 152 10.43 3.56 -8.98
CA TYR A 152 9.27 3.06 -9.72
C TYR A 152 7.96 3.19 -8.92
N LEU A 153 7.93 2.74 -7.66
CA LEU A 153 6.72 2.86 -6.82
C LEU A 153 6.32 4.33 -6.59
N ARG A 154 7.28 5.25 -6.48
CA ARG A 154 7.00 6.69 -6.34
C ARG A 154 6.40 7.27 -7.62
N GLU A 155 6.91 6.88 -8.77
CA GLU A 155 6.38 7.28 -10.07
C GLU A 155 4.98 6.72 -10.29
N VAL A 156 4.74 5.45 -9.97
CA VAL A 156 3.40 4.83 -10.05
C VAL A 156 2.42 5.56 -9.13
N ARG A 157 2.83 5.90 -7.90
CA ARG A 157 2.00 6.69 -6.98
C ARG A 157 1.59 8.04 -7.58
N GLY A 158 2.57 8.79 -8.10
CA GLY A 158 2.34 10.11 -8.70
C GLY A 158 1.50 10.02 -9.97
N GLY A 159 1.81 9.06 -10.85
CA GLY A 159 1.09 8.81 -12.09
C GLY A 159 -0.36 8.43 -11.84
N GLN A 160 -0.63 7.52 -10.90
CA GLN A 160 -2.00 7.13 -10.55
C GLN A 160 -2.78 8.27 -9.89
N ALA A 161 -2.16 9.04 -8.98
CA ALA A 161 -2.81 10.18 -8.34
C ALA A 161 -3.22 11.25 -9.37
N LYS A 162 -2.31 11.59 -10.29
CA LYS A 162 -2.58 12.52 -11.39
C LYS A 162 -3.65 11.98 -12.34
N ALA A 163 -3.51 10.74 -12.80
CA ALA A 163 -4.44 10.13 -13.75
C ALA A 163 -5.86 10.03 -13.20
N ARG A 164 -6.01 9.73 -11.90
CA ARG A 164 -7.29 9.58 -11.22
C ARG A 164 -7.78 10.87 -10.57
N GLY A 165 -7.11 12.00 -10.76
CA GLY A 165 -7.56 13.28 -10.20
C GLY A 165 -7.68 13.33 -8.69
N ILE A 166 -6.97 12.47 -7.95
CA ILE A 166 -7.03 12.45 -6.49
C ILE A 166 -6.14 13.58 -6.00
N PRO A 167 -6.69 14.70 -5.48
CA PRO A 167 -5.87 15.80 -5.02
C PRO A 167 -5.04 15.30 -3.85
N TYR A 168 -3.71 15.51 -3.91
CA TYR A 168 -2.86 15.34 -2.74
C TYR A 168 -3.04 16.55 -1.83
N GLU A 169 -4.26 16.75 -1.32
CA GLU A 169 -4.46 17.58 -0.14
C GLU A 169 -3.73 16.83 0.99
N LYS A 170 -2.48 17.21 1.24
CA LYS A 170 -1.94 17.19 2.59
C LYS A 170 -2.87 18.09 3.39
N LYS A 171 -4.02 17.53 3.78
CA LYS A 171 -4.90 18.15 4.76
C LYS A 171 -4.04 18.20 6.01
N LYS A 172 -3.41 19.36 6.22
CA LYS A 172 -2.89 19.79 7.52
C LYS A 172 -4.08 19.60 8.44
N ARG A 173 -4.15 18.45 9.10
CA ARG A 173 -5.11 18.23 10.17
C ARG A 173 -4.70 19.24 11.22
N LYS A 174 -5.32 20.41 11.20
CA LYS A 174 -5.34 21.32 12.32
C LYS A 174 -5.82 20.47 13.47
N ARG A 175 -4.90 20.16 14.37
CA ARG A 175 -5.20 19.61 15.68
C ARG A 175 -6.22 20.57 16.28
N PRO A 176 -7.44 20.15 16.64
CA PRO A 176 -8.25 20.97 17.51
C PRO A 176 -7.48 21.07 18.82
N THR A 177 -6.88 22.22 19.09
CA THR A 177 -6.47 22.59 20.43
C THR A 177 -7.75 22.65 21.25
N THR A 178 -7.98 21.61 22.05
CA THR A 178 -8.90 21.66 23.17
C THR A 178 -8.49 22.85 24.01
N THR A 179 -9.27 23.93 23.91
CA THR A 179 -9.09 25.12 24.74
C THR A 179 -9.66 24.73 26.09
N ALA A 180 -8.78 24.39 27.03
CA ALA A 180 -9.16 24.25 28.41
C ALA A 180 -9.60 25.63 28.90
N VAL A 181 -10.88 25.71 29.25
CA VAL A 181 -11.47 26.84 29.98
C VAL A 181 -10.75 27.00 31.32
N SER A 182 -10.19 28.17 31.55
CA SER A 182 -9.91 28.70 32.89
C SER A 182 -10.22 30.19 32.85
N ALA A 183 -11.16 30.57 33.71
CA ALA A 183 -11.63 31.92 33.92
C ALA A 183 -10.68 32.69 34.84
N ALA A 184 -10.44 33.97 34.55
CA ALA A 184 -10.44 35.07 35.53
C ALA A 184 -10.17 36.43 34.84
N SER A 185 -10.86 37.44 35.36
CA SER A 185 -11.07 38.83 34.92
C SER A 185 -9.85 39.76 35.00
N GLY A 186 -9.90 40.91 34.31
CA GLY A 186 -9.16 42.12 34.74
C GLY A 186 -8.82 43.15 33.66
N THR A 187 -9.15 44.40 33.96
CA THR A 187 -9.21 45.65 33.15
C THR A 187 -7.86 46.19 32.58
N GLN A 188 -8.01 47.10 31.61
CA GLN A 188 -7.10 47.78 30.65
C GLN A 188 -6.22 48.95 31.26
N PRO A 189 -5.50 49.80 30.47
CA PRO A 189 -4.04 49.84 30.15
C PRO A 189 -3.29 51.07 30.79
N PRO A 190 -2.01 51.45 30.45
CA PRO A 190 -1.61 52.09 29.16
C PRO A 190 -0.15 51.87 28.67
N GLY A 191 0.13 52.25 27.41
CA GLY A 191 1.32 53.05 27.04
C GLY A 191 2.62 52.40 26.51
N GLY A 192 2.82 52.48 25.18
CA GLY A 192 4.06 52.94 24.53
C GLY A 192 5.28 52.01 24.39
N ALA A 193 5.61 51.63 23.16
CA ALA A 193 6.91 51.90 22.50
C ALA A 193 7.00 51.18 21.15
N ALA A 194 7.28 51.96 20.11
CA ALA A 194 7.57 51.54 18.75
C ALA A 194 8.98 50.93 18.65
N GLY A 195 9.15 49.99 17.73
CA GLY A 195 10.44 49.38 17.37
C GLY A 195 10.26 48.51 16.14
N ASP A 196 10.25 49.13 14.96
CA ASP A 196 10.32 48.48 13.66
C ASP A 196 11.79 48.24 13.27
N ASP A 197 12.25 46.99 13.42
CA ASP A 197 13.51 46.52 12.85
C ASP A 197 13.29 46.16 11.38
N SER A 198 13.68 47.11 10.52
CA SER A 198 13.79 46.98 9.07
C SER A 198 15.18 46.48 8.72
N CYS A 199 15.30 45.26 8.18
CA CYS A 199 16.51 44.85 7.46
C CYS A 199 16.18 44.57 5.98
N GLY A 200 16.44 45.59 5.17
CA GLY A 200 16.59 45.46 3.73
C GLY A 200 18.01 45.01 3.35
N GLY A 201 18.12 44.43 2.16
CA GLY A 201 19.37 44.14 1.47
C GLY A 201 19.45 42.66 1.05
N THR A 202 19.89 42.30 -0.15
CA THR A 202 20.22 43.06 -1.34
C THR A 202 20.28 42.03 -2.47
N THR A 203 20.04 42.52 -3.67
CA THR A 203 20.17 41.89 -4.97
C THR A 203 21.49 41.13 -5.18
N ALA A 204 21.43 39.97 -5.83
CA ALA A 204 22.53 39.50 -6.67
C ALA A 204 21.98 38.73 -7.88
N ASN A 205 21.75 39.49 -8.93
CA ASN A 205 21.68 39.05 -10.31
C ASN A 205 23.10 38.66 -10.77
N VAL A 206 23.29 37.41 -11.20
CA VAL A 206 24.39 37.04 -12.10
C VAL A 206 23.80 36.13 -13.19
N GLY A 207 23.43 36.76 -14.30
CA GLY A 207 23.29 36.12 -15.60
C GLY A 207 24.48 36.44 -16.50
N THR A 208 24.66 35.61 -17.52
CA THR A 208 25.69 35.63 -18.60
C THR A 208 26.95 34.86 -18.23
N VAL A 209 27.32 33.78 -18.91
CA VAL A 209 27.72 33.75 -20.32
C VAL A 209 27.40 32.43 -21.04
N THR A 210 27.04 32.59 -22.30
CA THR A 210 27.00 31.65 -23.42
C THR A 210 28.33 30.93 -23.68
N ALA A 211 28.26 29.65 -24.11
CA ALA A 211 29.21 29.07 -25.06
C ALA A 211 28.55 27.89 -25.80
N ALA A 212 28.45 28.05 -27.13
CA ALA A 212 28.12 27.01 -28.09
C ALA A 212 29.39 26.69 -28.90
N ALA A 213 29.64 25.40 -29.16
CA ALA A 213 30.45 24.80 -30.23
C ALA A 213 30.66 23.32 -29.85
N THR A 214 30.88 22.32 -30.70
CA THR A 214 30.76 22.08 -32.14
C THR A 214 31.06 20.57 -32.30
N THR A 215 30.50 19.98 -33.35
CA THR A 215 30.73 18.65 -33.94
C THR A 215 32.13 18.03 -33.79
N ASN A 216 32.22 16.69 -33.64
CA ASN A 216 32.83 15.86 -34.67
C ASN A 216 32.52 14.36 -34.54
N SER A 217 32.33 13.75 -35.69
CA SER A 217 32.15 12.31 -35.94
C SER A 217 33.51 11.65 -36.21
N VAL A 218 33.55 10.33 -36.05
CA VAL A 218 34.50 9.43 -36.74
C VAL A 218 33.66 8.36 -37.44
#